data_AF-A0A2D4GTN0-F1
#
_entry.id   AF-A0A2D4GTN0-F1
#
_cell.length_a   1.000
_cell.length_b   1.000
_cell.length_c   1.000
_cell.angle_alpha   90.00
_cell.angle_beta   90.00
_cell.angle_gamma   90.00
#
_symmetry.space_group_name_H-M   'P 1'
#
loop_
_entity.id
_entity.type
_entity.pdbx_description
1 polymer ?
#
loop_
_entity_poly.entity_id
_entity_poly.type
_entity_poly.pdbx_seq_one_letter_code
_entity_poly.pdbx_strand_id
1 'polypeptide(L)'
;VSNIVRSLSFVPGNDVEMSKHPGLVLILGKLILLHHEHPERKRTPQTYEKEEEVDKGVACSKDEWWWDCLEVLRDNTLVTLANISGQLDLSAYTESICLPILDGLLHWMVCPSAEAQDPFPTVGPNSILSPQRLVLETLCKLSIQDNNVDLILATPPFSRQEKLYATLVRYVGERKNPVCREMSMALLSNLARGDTLAARAIAVQKGSIGNLISFLEDGVTMAQYQQSQHNLMHM
;
A
#
# COMPACT_ATOMS: atom_id res chain seq x y z
N VAL A 1 -18.02 -12.23 -10.90
CA VAL A 1 -16.82 -12.36 -11.76
C VAL A 1 -15.54 -11.99 -11.00
N SER A 2 -15.43 -10.80 -10.41
CA SER A 2 -14.24 -10.36 -9.64
C SER A 2 -13.76 -11.38 -8.59
N ASN A 3 -14.68 -11.98 -7.83
CA ASN A 3 -14.32 -13.02 -6.86
C ASN A 3 -13.68 -14.26 -7.52
N ILE A 4 -14.10 -14.65 -8.73
CA ILE A 4 -13.50 -15.78 -9.46
C ILE A 4 -12.06 -15.41 -9.84
N VAL A 5 -11.85 -14.21 -10.38
CA VAL A 5 -10.51 -13.69 -10.70
C VAL A 5 -9.62 -13.66 -9.45
N ARG A 6 -10.14 -13.15 -8.33
CA ARG A 6 -9.45 -13.21 -7.04
C ARG A 6 -9.09 -14.64 -6.66
N SER A 7 -10.03 -15.57 -6.69
CA SER A 7 -9.78 -16.97 -6.35
C SER A 7 -8.73 -17.61 -7.25
N LEU A 8 -8.71 -17.30 -8.54
CA LEU A 8 -7.69 -17.78 -9.47
C LEU A 8 -6.29 -17.26 -9.11
N SER A 9 -6.16 -16.06 -8.56
CA SER A 9 -4.86 -15.50 -8.13
C SER A 9 -4.22 -16.26 -6.95
N PHE A 10 -4.98 -17.08 -6.21
CA PHE A 10 -4.44 -17.91 -5.14
C PHE A 10 -3.86 -19.25 -5.61
N VAL A 11 -4.09 -19.64 -6.86
CA VAL A 11 -3.57 -20.90 -7.40
C VAL A 11 -2.08 -20.71 -7.76
N PRO A 12 -1.15 -21.51 -7.20
CA PRO A 12 0.26 -21.38 -7.53
C PRO A 12 0.53 -21.48 -9.03
N GLY A 13 1.30 -20.54 -9.58
CA GLY A 13 1.61 -20.44 -11.00
C GLY A 13 0.62 -19.59 -11.81
N ASN A 14 -0.60 -19.34 -11.31
CA ASN A 14 -1.53 -18.45 -12.00
C ASN A 14 -1.10 -16.97 -11.90
N ASP A 15 -0.38 -16.59 -10.86
CA ASP A 15 0.22 -15.27 -10.72
C ASP A 15 1.10 -14.89 -11.92
N VAL A 16 1.88 -15.85 -12.44
CA VAL A 16 2.72 -15.67 -13.64
C VAL A 16 1.88 -15.37 -14.89
N GLU A 17 0.77 -16.09 -15.09
CA GLU A 17 -0.07 -15.91 -16.27
C GLU A 17 -0.97 -14.68 -16.16
N MET A 18 -1.53 -14.44 -14.97
CA MET A 18 -2.39 -13.29 -14.70
C MET A 18 -1.61 -11.97 -14.76
N SER A 19 -0.38 -11.94 -14.26
CA SER A 19 0.49 -10.75 -14.31
C SER A 19 0.90 -10.34 -15.71
N LYS A 20 0.80 -11.23 -16.71
CA LYS A 20 1.08 -10.95 -18.12
C LYS A 20 -0.14 -10.51 -18.92
N HIS A 21 -1.35 -10.65 -18.38
CA HIS A 21 -2.58 -10.37 -19.13
C HIS A 21 -2.94 -8.86 -19.11
N PRO A 22 -2.76 -8.09 -20.22
CA PRO A 22 -2.90 -6.63 -20.19
C PRO A 22 -4.30 -6.16 -19.84
N GLY A 23 -5.33 -6.86 -20.32
CA GLY A 23 -6.72 -6.53 -20.01
C GLY A 23 -7.07 -6.70 -18.53
N LEU A 24 -6.39 -7.60 -17.83
CA LEU A 24 -6.63 -7.82 -16.40
C LEU A 24 -6.00 -6.67 -15.61
N VAL A 25 -4.72 -6.41 -15.86
CA VAL A 25 -3.98 -5.32 -15.20
C VAL A 25 -4.67 -3.97 -15.46
N LEU A 26 -5.14 -3.72 -16.68
CA LEU A 26 -5.92 -2.52 -17.01
C LEU A 26 -7.20 -2.40 -16.16
N ILE A 27 -7.97 -3.49 -16.00
CA ILE A 27 -9.19 -3.48 -15.20
C ILE A 27 -8.88 -3.25 -13.72
N LEU A 28 -7.85 -3.92 -13.18
CA LEU A 28 -7.41 -3.73 -11.79
C LEU A 28 -6.98 -2.28 -11.55
N GLY A 29 -6.24 -1.69 -12.48
CA GLY A 29 -5.80 -0.28 -12.42
C GLY A 29 -6.95 0.72 -12.51
N LYS A 30 -8.05 0.38 -13.19
CA LYS A 30 -9.26 1.21 -13.17
C LYS A 30 -10.05 1.06 -11.88
N LEU A 31 -10.15 -0.14 -11.33
CA LEU A 31 -10.97 -0.42 -10.15
C LEU A 31 -10.36 0.07 -8.83
N ILE A 32 -9.03 0.15 -8.73
CA ILE A 32 -8.32 0.46 -7.48
C ILE A 32 -8.75 1.80 -6.85
N LEU A 33 -8.96 2.84 -7.66
CA LEU A 33 -9.39 4.18 -7.21
C LEU A 33 -10.77 4.59 -7.73
N LEU A 34 -11.49 3.70 -8.43
CA LEU A 34 -12.80 4.03 -8.99
C LEU A 34 -13.71 4.60 -7.90
N HIS A 35 -14.16 5.85 -8.07
CA HIS A 35 -15.00 6.58 -7.12
C HIS A 35 -14.50 6.64 -5.66
N HIS A 36 -13.18 6.52 -5.45
CA HIS A 36 -12.56 6.79 -4.15
C HIS A 36 -11.86 8.15 -4.21
N GLU A 37 -12.59 9.20 -3.84
CA GLU A 37 -12.12 10.58 -3.89
C GLU A 37 -12.23 11.23 -2.51
N HIS A 38 -11.32 12.16 -2.21
CA HIS A 38 -11.39 12.96 -1.00
C HIS A 38 -11.87 14.38 -1.34
N PRO A 39 -12.95 14.86 -0.71
CA PRO A 39 -13.39 16.23 -0.94
C PRO A 39 -12.32 17.21 -0.48
N GLU A 40 -12.16 18.31 -1.22
CA GLU A 40 -11.27 19.38 -0.78
C GLU A 40 -11.75 19.91 0.57
N ARG A 41 -10.82 20.01 1.53
CA ARG A 41 -11.13 20.63 2.81
C ARG A 41 -11.38 22.12 2.57
N LYS A 42 -12.64 22.53 2.50
CA LYS A 42 -13.04 23.95 2.49
C LYS A 42 -12.40 24.62 3.72
N ARG A 43 -11.46 25.53 3.49
CA ARG A 43 -10.93 26.39 4.56
C ARG A 43 -12.04 27.39 4.89
N THR A 44 -12.43 27.46 6.16
CA THR A 44 -13.33 28.50 6.64
C THR A 44 -12.70 29.86 6.31
N PRO A 45 -13.36 30.74 5.54
CA PRO A 45 -12.87 32.10 5.35
C PRO A 45 -12.73 32.76 6.72
N GLN A 46 -11.56 33.37 7.00
CA GLN A 46 -11.33 34.11 8.25
C GLN A 46 -12.02 35.49 8.26
N THR A 47 -13.07 35.68 7.46
CA THR A 47 -13.75 36.97 7.32
C THR A 47 -15.25 36.74 7.32
N TYR A 48 -15.97 37.48 8.18
CA TYR A 48 -17.42 37.50 8.26
C TYR A 48 -18.02 38.18 7.01
N GLU A 49 -17.86 37.58 5.83
CA GLU A 49 -18.70 37.91 4.69
C GLU A 49 -19.72 36.79 4.55
N LYS A 50 -20.94 37.17 4.91
CA LYS A 50 -22.12 36.31 4.93
C LYS A 50 -22.61 36.16 3.48
N GLU A 51 -21.86 35.42 2.67
CA GLU A 51 -22.37 34.97 1.38
C GLU A 51 -23.17 33.70 1.62
N GLU A 52 -24.47 33.76 1.31
CA GLU A 52 -25.38 32.63 1.23
C GLU A 52 -24.95 31.72 0.06
N GLU A 53 -23.77 31.10 0.13
CA GLU A 53 -23.49 29.92 -0.67
C GLU A 53 -24.32 28.78 -0.11
N VAL A 54 -25.35 28.39 -0.88
CA VAL A 54 -26.13 27.18 -0.65
C VAL A 54 -25.17 26.05 -0.29
N ASP A 55 -25.28 25.61 0.97
CA ASP A 55 -24.54 24.51 1.55
C ASP A 55 -24.87 23.23 0.77
N LYS A 56 -24.22 23.06 -0.39
CA LYS A 56 -23.91 21.74 -0.92
C LYS A 56 -22.77 21.22 -0.07
N GLY A 57 -23.06 20.97 1.20
CA GLY A 57 -22.32 20.00 1.97
C GLY A 57 -22.27 18.77 1.07
N VAL A 58 -21.06 18.39 0.66
CA VAL A 58 -20.83 17.13 -0.02
C VAL A 58 -21.07 16.07 1.05
N ALA A 59 -22.34 15.85 1.39
CA ALA A 59 -22.79 14.60 1.93
C ALA A 59 -22.24 13.56 0.95
N CYS A 60 -21.51 12.59 1.49
CA CYS A 60 -21.17 11.38 0.77
C CYS A 60 -22.51 10.76 0.37
N SER A 61 -23.02 11.13 -0.81
CA SER A 61 -24.25 10.61 -1.38
C SER A 61 -23.92 9.18 -1.81
N LYS A 62 -23.90 8.28 -0.82
CA LYS A 62 -23.92 6.83 -1.05
C LYS A 62 -25.31 6.37 -1.51
N ASP A 63 -26.04 7.22 -2.24
CA ASP A 63 -27.42 6.95 -2.68
C ASP A 63 -27.46 6.13 -3.97
N GLU A 64 -26.30 5.99 -4.63
CA GLU A 64 -26.16 5.19 -5.84
C GLU A 64 -26.11 3.68 -5.53
N TRP A 65 -26.75 2.88 -6.37
CA TRP A 65 -26.93 1.44 -6.16
C TRP A 65 -25.64 0.61 -6.15
N TRP A 66 -24.53 1.15 -6.67
CA TRP A 66 -23.31 0.40 -6.95
C TRP A 66 -22.28 0.43 -5.82
N TRP A 67 -22.49 1.21 -4.74
CA TRP A 67 -21.50 1.36 -3.67
C TRP A 67 -21.13 0.03 -3.00
N ASP A 68 -22.12 -0.77 -2.61
CA ASP A 68 -21.89 -2.08 -1.99
C ASP A 68 -21.12 -3.03 -2.93
N CYS A 69 -21.44 -2.98 -4.22
CA CYS A 69 -20.75 -3.77 -5.24
C CYS A 69 -19.30 -3.28 -5.42
N LEU A 70 -19.09 -1.96 -5.42
CA LEU A 70 -17.79 -1.36 -5.60
C LEU A 70 -16.84 -1.65 -4.43
N GLU A 71 -17.34 -1.66 -3.19
CA GLU A 71 -16.55 -2.06 -2.03
C GLU A 71 -16.01 -3.49 -2.23
N VAL A 72 -16.87 -4.45 -2.58
CA VAL A 72 -16.47 -5.82 -2.89
C VAL A 72 -15.52 -5.92 -4.11
N LEU A 73 -15.75 -5.10 -5.15
CA LEU A 73 -14.86 -5.05 -6.31
C LEU A 73 -13.46 -4.56 -5.93
N ARG A 74 -13.38 -3.56 -5.06
CA ARG A 74 -12.11 -3.01 -4.59
C ARG A 74 -11.36 -3.99 -3.70
N ASP A 75 -12.04 -4.64 -2.76
CA ASP A 75 -11.46 -5.71 -1.93
C ASP A 75 -10.84 -6.79 -2.81
N ASN A 76 -11.61 -7.28 -3.78
CA ASN A 76 -11.14 -8.32 -4.70
C ASN A 76 -9.96 -7.85 -5.55
N THR A 77 -9.97 -6.59 -5.99
CA THR A 77 -8.89 -5.98 -6.78
C THR A 77 -7.59 -5.93 -5.97
N LEU A 78 -7.64 -5.43 -4.73
CA LEU A 78 -6.47 -5.32 -3.86
C LEU A 78 -5.89 -6.68 -3.50
N VAL A 79 -6.73 -7.67 -3.20
CA VAL A 79 -6.26 -9.05 -2.94
C VAL A 79 -5.64 -9.66 -4.20
N THR A 80 -6.26 -9.46 -5.37
CA THR A 80 -5.72 -9.96 -6.64
C THR A 80 -4.35 -9.34 -6.93
N LEU A 81 -4.20 -8.03 -6.73
CA LEU A 81 -2.92 -7.33 -6.91
C LEU A 81 -1.85 -7.83 -5.95
N ALA A 82 -2.17 -8.00 -4.66
CA ALA A 82 -1.25 -8.53 -3.67
C ALA A 82 -0.75 -9.94 -4.06
N ASN A 83 -1.62 -10.78 -4.61
CA ASN A 83 -1.26 -12.13 -5.05
C ASN A 83 -0.38 -12.13 -6.31
N ILE A 84 -0.70 -11.34 -7.34
CA ILE A 84 0.05 -11.38 -8.61
C ILE A 84 1.33 -10.53 -8.61
N SER A 85 1.48 -9.61 -7.65
CA SER A 85 2.56 -8.62 -7.61
C SER A 85 3.98 -9.18 -7.56
N GLY A 86 4.16 -10.42 -7.10
CA GLY A 86 5.47 -11.08 -7.13
C GLY A 86 6.00 -11.34 -8.54
N GLN A 87 5.11 -11.47 -9.52
CA GLN A 87 5.43 -11.74 -10.93
C GLN A 87 5.14 -10.54 -11.84
N LEU A 88 4.54 -9.48 -11.31
CA LEU A 88 4.10 -8.32 -12.08
C LEU A 88 5.27 -7.38 -12.36
N ASP A 89 5.79 -7.42 -13.58
CA ASP A 89 6.70 -6.41 -14.13
C ASP A 89 5.89 -5.33 -14.85
N LEU A 90 5.81 -4.14 -14.25
CA LEU A 90 5.04 -3.03 -14.80
C LEU A 90 5.74 -2.34 -15.98
N SER A 91 7.05 -2.57 -16.19
CA SER A 91 7.77 -2.01 -17.34
C SER A 91 7.36 -2.63 -18.68
N ALA A 92 6.73 -3.80 -18.65
CA ALA A 92 6.15 -4.44 -19.83
C ALA A 92 4.85 -3.75 -20.31
N TYR A 93 4.31 -2.80 -19.53
CA TYR A 93 3.04 -2.14 -19.80
C TYR A 93 3.21 -0.67 -20.16
N THR A 94 2.26 -0.15 -20.95
CA THR A 94 2.16 1.28 -21.25
C THR A 94 1.76 2.08 -20.02
N GLU A 95 2.08 3.37 -20.01
CA GLU A 95 1.71 4.31 -18.94
C GLU A 95 0.22 4.26 -18.58
N SER A 96 -0.66 4.14 -19.58
CA SER A 96 -2.11 4.01 -19.40
C SER A 96 -2.57 2.79 -18.59
N ILE A 97 -1.69 1.80 -18.37
CA ILE A 97 -1.93 0.60 -17.57
C ILE A 97 -1.14 0.66 -16.27
N CYS A 98 0.17 0.95 -16.33
CA CYS A 98 1.01 0.91 -15.13
C CYS A 98 0.77 2.09 -14.19
N LEU A 99 0.53 3.30 -14.71
CA LEU A 99 0.35 4.49 -13.86
C LEU A 99 -0.90 4.40 -12.97
N PRO A 100 -2.09 3.97 -13.44
CA PRO A 100 -3.24 3.79 -12.56
C PRO A 100 -3.02 2.78 -11.42
N ILE A 101 -2.24 1.72 -11.68
CA ILE A 101 -1.86 0.75 -10.65
C ILE A 101 -0.99 1.44 -9.59
N LEU A 102 0.09 2.09 -10.01
CA LEU A 102 1.05 2.72 -9.10
C LEU A 102 0.43 3.88 -8.33
N ASP A 103 -0.32 4.75 -9.00
CA ASP A 103 -1.03 5.86 -8.37
C ASP A 103 -2.02 5.35 -7.33
N GLY A 104 -2.80 4.31 -7.66
CA GLY A 104 -3.75 3.69 -6.74
C GLY A 104 -3.10 3.05 -5.53
N LEU A 105 -2.03 2.27 -5.72
CA LEU A 105 -1.27 1.66 -4.64
C LEU A 105 -0.66 2.74 -3.73
N LEU A 106 0.02 3.72 -4.32
CA LEU A 106 0.63 4.81 -3.54
C LEU A 106 -0.41 5.63 -2.79
N HIS A 107 -1.59 5.87 -3.39
CA HIS A 107 -2.70 6.55 -2.72
C HIS A 107 -3.17 5.76 -1.49
N TRP A 108 -3.56 4.50 -1.67
CA TRP A 108 -4.07 3.65 -0.58
C TRP A 108 -3.04 3.46 0.54
N MET A 109 -1.74 3.42 0.21
CA MET A 109 -0.68 3.29 1.22
C MET A 109 -0.62 4.49 2.17
N VAL A 110 -0.90 5.70 1.70
CA VAL A 110 -0.86 6.94 2.52
C VAL A 110 -2.24 7.55 2.76
N CYS A 111 -3.31 6.83 2.42
CA CYS A 111 -4.67 7.31 2.49
C CYS A 111 -5.07 7.52 3.96
N PRO A 112 -5.54 8.71 4.35
CA PRO A 112 -5.93 9.01 5.73
C PRO A 112 -7.33 8.51 6.08
N SER A 113 -8.07 7.94 5.13
CA SER A 113 -9.45 7.49 5.36
C SER A 113 -9.51 6.30 6.31
N ALA A 114 -10.64 6.17 7.00
CA ALA A 114 -10.96 4.98 7.77
C ALA A 114 -11.02 3.75 6.85
N GLU A 115 -11.58 3.88 5.64
CA GLU A 115 -11.63 2.82 4.63
C GLU A 115 -10.26 2.19 4.34
N ALA A 116 -9.17 2.97 4.39
CA ALA A 116 -7.83 2.46 4.11
C ALA A 116 -7.22 1.71 5.30
N GLN A 117 -7.53 2.14 6.52
CA GLN A 117 -6.87 1.70 7.75
C GLN A 117 -7.61 0.56 8.43
N ASP A 118 -8.94 0.56 8.35
CA ASP A 118 -9.80 -0.43 8.97
C ASP A 118 -9.80 -1.75 8.18
N PRO A 119 -10.00 -2.89 8.85
CA PRO A 119 -10.21 -4.16 8.16
C PRO A 119 -11.41 -4.10 7.21
N PHE A 120 -11.39 -4.91 6.14
CA PHE A 120 -12.51 -4.96 5.22
C PHE A 120 -13.84 -5.27 5.94
N PRO A 121 -14.96 -4.63 5.56
CA PRO A 121 -16.28 -4.98 6.10
C PRO A 121 -16.68 -6.43 5.78
N THR A 122 -16.10 -6.99 4.72
CA THR A 122 -16.41 -8.33 4.20
C THR A 122 -15.66 -9.46 4.91
N VAL A 123 -14.71 -9.15 5.79
CA VAL A 123 -13.94 -10.16 6.55
C VAL A 123 -14.48 -10.32 7.98
N GLY A 124 -14.20 -11.47 8.60
CA GLY A 124 -14.66 -11.76 9.96
C GLY A 124 -14.09 -10.79 11.02
N PRO A 125 -14.71 -10.71 12.21
CA PRO A 125 -14.44 -9.68 13.23
C PRO A 125 -13.01 -9.68 13.80
N ASN A 126 -12.26 -10.77 13.62
CA ASN A 126 -10.88 -10.90 14.09
C ASN A 126 -9.84 -10.65 12.98
N SER A 127 -10.30 -10.36 11.76
CA SER A 127 -9.38 -10.08 10.66
C SER A 127 -8.76 -8.70 10.84
N ILE A 128 -7.46 -8.64 10.55
CA ILE A 128 -6.67 -7.42 10.58
C ILE A 128 -6.33 -6.92 9.18
N LEU A 129 -6.93 -7.53 8.15
CA LEU A 129 -6.62 -7.26 6.74
C LEU A 129 -7.33 -5.99 6.27
N SER A 130 -6.56 -4.91 6.13
CA SER A 130 -7.01 -3.62 5.59
C SER A 130 -6.42 -3.36 4.20
N PRO A 131 -7.01 -2.44 3.40
CA PRO A 131 -6.42 -2.00 2.15
C PRO A 131 -4.95 -1.60 2.26
N GLN A 132 -4.60 -0.82 3.30
CA GLN A 132 -3.23 -0.35 3.51
C GLN A 132 -2.24 -1.51 3.69
N ARG A 133 -2.65 -2.62 4.33
CA ARG A 133 -1.79 -3.80 4.49
C ARG A 133 -1.60 -4.58 3.19
N LEU A 134 -2.66 -4.77 2.40
CA LEU A 134 -2.55 -5.41 1.08
C LEU A 134 -1.69 -4.60 0.14
N VAL A 135 -1.82 -3.29 0.17
CA VAL A 135 -1.01 -2.38 -0.64
C VAL A 135 0.43 -2.35 -0.19
N LEU A 136 0.71 -2.39 1.11
CA LEU A 136 2.07 -2.56 1.63
C LEU A 136 2.71 -3.86 1.12
N GLU A 137 1.98 -4.98 1.19
CA GLU A 137 2.44 -6.26 0.63
C GLU A 137 2.70 -6.16 -0.87
N THR A 138 1.78 -5.55 -1.62
CA THR A 138 1.87 -5.36 -3.07
C THR A 138 3.10 -4.53 -3.44
N LEU A 139 3.29 -3.36 -2.81
CA LEU A 139 4.43 -2.48 -3.05
C LEU A 139 5.74 -3.17 -2.65
N CYS A 140 5.76 -3.89 -1.52
CA CYS A 140 6.92 -4.66 -1.09
C CYS A 140 7.34 -5.69 -2.15
N LYS A 141 6.39 -6.47 -2.69
CA LYS A 141 6.65 -7.46 -3.74
C LYS A 141 7.07 -6.82 -5.06
N LEU A 142 6.40 -5.76 -5.50
CA LEU A 142 6.77 -5.03 -6.71
C LEU A 142 8.20 -4.49 -6.61
N SER A 143 8.58 -3.96 -5.44
CA SER A 143 9.89 -3.34 -5.20
C SER A 143 11.07 -4.31 -5.26
N ILE A 144 10.82 -5.62 -5.36
CA ILE A 144 11.87 -6.63 -5.58
C ILE A 144 12.52 -6.45 -6.97
N GLN A 145 11.77 -5.90 -7.94
CA GLN A 145 12.25 -5.67 -9.30
C GLN A 145 12.65 -4.19 -9.47
N ASP A 146 13.88 -3.94 -9.92
CA ASP A 146 14.40 -2.57 -10.10
C ASP A 146 13.54 -1.74 -11.08
N ASN A 147 13.08 -2.36 -12.17
CA ASN A 147 12.16 -1.74 -13.13
C ASN A 147 10.90 -1.15 -12.46
N ASN A 148 10.34 -1.88 -11.49
CA ASN A 148 9.16 -1.41 -10.75
C ASN A 148 9.53 -0.33 -9.75
N VAL A 149 10.72 -0.40 -9.14
CA VAL A 149 11.22 0.64 -8.23
C VAL A 149 11.34 1.97 -8.98
N ASP A 150 11.92 1.97 -10.18
CA ASP A 150 12.04 3.15 -11.02
C ASP A 150 10.67 3.77 -11.32
N LEU A 151 9.68 2.94 -11.69
CA LEU A 151 8.32 3.41 -11.95
C LEU A 151 7.62 3.93 -10.69
N ILE A 152 7.78 3.26 -9.55
CA ILE A 152 7.24 3.72 -8.25
C ILE A 152 7.79 5.11 -7.94
N LEU A 153 9.10 5.31 -8.05
CA LEU A 153 9.77 6.56 -7.74
C LEU A 153 9.45 7.67 -8.75
N ALA A 154 9.19 7.31 -10.01
CA ALA A 154 8.75 8.24 -11.05
C ALA A 154 7.27 8.65 -10.92
N THR A 155 6.48 7.97 -10.08
CA THR A 155 5.04 8.26 -9.95
C THR A 155 4.79 9.56 -9.18
N PRO A 156 4.16 10.58 -9.79
CA PRO A 156 3.82 11.83 -9.12
C PRO A 156 2.62 11.67 -8.17
N PRO A 157 2.40 12.60 -7.22
CA PRO A 157 3.27 13.71 -6.84
C PRO A 157 4.34 13.30 -5.82
N PHE A 158 5.50 13.95 -5.83
CA PHE A 158 6.59 13.66 -4.89
C PHE A 158 6.19 13.84 -3.40
N SER A 159 5.27 14.76 -3.11
CA SER A 159 4.74 14.95 -1.74
C SER A 159 4.04 13.69 -1.20
N ARG A 160 3.54 12.81 -2.07
CA ARG A 160 3.00 11.50 -1.70
C ARG A 160 4.11 10.53 -1.31
N GLN A 161 5.24 10.58 -2.01
CA GLN A 161 6.43 9.78 -1.68
C GLN A 161 6.98 10.15 -0.31
N GLU A 162 7.02 11.44 0.04
CA GLU A 162 7.45 11.87 1.39
C GLU A 162 6.53 11.30 2.48
N LYS A 163 5.21 11.30 2.24
CA LYS A 163 4.23 10.68 3.16
C LYS A 163 4.39 9.16 3.22
N LEU A 164 4.70 8.52 2.10
CA LEU A 164 5.00 7.08 2.04
C LEU A 164 6.20 6.78 2.94
N TYR A 165 7.32 7.48 2.77
CA TYR A 165 8.52 7.28 3.58
C TYR A 165 8.25 7.49 5.07
N ALA A 166 7.54 8.56 5.43
CA ALA A 166 7.15 8.81 6.82
C ALA A 166 6.31 7.64 7.40
N THR A 167 5.39 7.11 6.60
CA THR A 167 4.51 5.98 7.00
C THR A 167 5.31 4.68 7.18
N LEU A 168 6.20 4.36 6.24
CA LEU A 168 7.04 3.17 6.33
C LEU A 168 8.01 3.25 7.52
N VAL A 169 8.64 4.40 7.75
CA VAL A 169 9.52 4.62 8.91
C VAL A 169 8.75 4.45 10.22
N ARG A 170 7.50 4.93 10.30
CA ARG A 170 6.62 4.69 11.44
C ARG A 170 6.37 3.20 11.64
N TYR A 171 6.02 2.47 10.57
CA TYR A 171 5.80 1.03 10.64
C TYR A 171 7.04 0.23 11.06
N VAL A 172 8.24 0.64 10.65
CA VAL A 172 9.49 0.03 11.14
C VAL A 172 9.64 0.18 12.67
N GLY A 173 9.12 1.28 13.25
CA GLY A 173 9.08 1.49 14.70
C GLY A 173 7.97 0.71 15.44
N GLU A 174 6.97 0.18 14.73
CA GLU A 174 5.80 -0.49 15.31
C GLU A 174 6.04 -1.99 15.53
N ARG A 175 6.53 -2.35 16.71
CA ARG A 175 6.82 -3.75 17.08
C ARG A 175 5.60 -4.68 17.16
N LYS A 176 4.39 -4.13 17.29
CA LYS A 176 3.16 -4.93 17.46
C LYS A 176 2.75 -5.70 16.20
N ASN A 177 3.26 -5.30 15.03
CA ASN A 177 2.91 -5.91 13.75
C ASN A 177 4.18 -6.30 12.99
N PRO A 178 4.78 -7.46 13.31
CA PRO A 178 6.07 -7.86 12.76
C PRO A 178 6.06 -7.97 11.22
N VAL A 179 4.97 -8.48 10.64
CA VAL A 179 4.86 -8.64 9.19
C VAL A 179 4.89 -7.30 8.47
N CYS A 180 4.07 -6.32 8.91
CA CYS A 180 4.09 -4.99 8.30
C CYS A 180 5.42 -4.26 8.55
N ARG A 181 6.04 -4.49 9.71
CA ARG A 181 7.36 -3.95 10.05
C ARG A 181 8.44 -4.45 9.07
N GLU A 182 8.50 -5.75 8.82
CA GLU A 182 9.45 -6.37 7.89
C GLU A 182 9.21 -5.93 6.44
N MET A 183 7.96 -5.92 5.98
CA MET A 183 7.62 -5.42 4.64
C MET A 183 8.00 -3.95 4.46
N SER A 184 7.80 -3.13 5.49
CA SER A 184 8.18 -1.72 5.45
C SER A 184 9.69 -1.53 5.37
N MET A 185 10.45 -2.35 6.13
CA MET A 185 11.90 -2.35 6.06
C MET A 185 12.41 -2.77 4.68
N ALA A 186 11.84 -3.84 4.12
CA ALA A 186 12.20 -4.33 2.79
C ALA A 186 11.90 -3.27 1.71
N LEU A 187 10.72 -2.66 1.75
CA LEU A 187 10.32 -1.61 0.81
C LEU A 187 11.23 -0.37 0.93
N LEU A 188 11.53 0.10 2.14
CA LEU A 188 12.47 1.22 2.35
C LEU A 188 13.86 0.90 1.79
N SER A 189 14.35 -0.32 1.99
CA SER A 189 15.65 -0.77 1.47
C SER A 189 15.70 -0.72 -0.05
N ASN A 190 14.67 -1.26 -0.73
CA ASN A 190 14.62 -1.29 -2.19
C ASN A 190 14.47 0.12 -2.78
N LEU A 191 13.60 0.97 -2.21
CA LEU A 191 13.43 2.35 -2.67
C LEU A 191 14.70 3.20 -2.47
N ALA A 192 15.38 3.05 -1.33
CA ALA A 192 16.63 3.76 -1.07
C ALA A 192 17.77 3.31 -1.98
N ARG A 193 17.74 2.06 -2.46
CA ARG A 193 18.73 1.55 -3.42
C ARG A 193 18.45 1.98 -4.86
N GLY A 194 17.18 2.18 -5.21
CA GLY A 194 16.77 2.59 -6.56
C GLY A 194 17.18 4.02 -6.91
N ASP A 195 17.14 4.95 -5.95
CA ASP A 195 17.46 6.35 -6.22
C ASP A 195 18.08 7.09 -5.02
N THR A 196 19.04 7.95 -5.31
CA THR A 196 19.73 8.77 -4.32
C THR A 196 18.84 9.85 -3.70
N LEU A 197 17.90 10.42 -4.47
CA LEU A 197 16.93 11.38 -3.94
C LEU A 197 15.95 10.66 -2.99
N ALA A 198 15.50 9.45 -3.34
CA ALA A 198 14.72 8.60 -2.44
C ALA A 198 15.48 8.25 -1.16
N ALA A 199 16.74 7.80 -1.26
CA ALA A 199 17.59 7.51 -0.10
C ALA A 199 17.72 8.71 0.85
N ARG A 200 17.96 9.90 0.28
CA ARG A 200 18.05 11.15 1.05
C ARG A 200 16.71 11.49 1.70
N ALA A 201 15.60 11.39 0.96
CA ALA A 201 14.26 11.69 1.46
C ALA A 201 13.83 10.74 2.59
N ILE A 202 14.25 9.48 2.55
CA ILE A 202 14.06 8.50 3.63
C ILE A 202 14.93 8.84 4.84
N ALA A 203 16.20 9.19 4.64
CA ALA A 203 17.13 9.48 5.72
C ALA A 203 16.72 10.71 6.56
N VAL A 204 16.11 11.72 5.92
CA VAL A 204 15.64 12.93 6.60
C VAL A 204 14.29 12.77 7.30
N GLN A 205 13.59 11.63 7.15
CA GLN A 205 12.36 11.38 7.90
C GLN A 205 12.65 11.31 9.40
N LYS A 206 11.75 11.88 10.20
CA LYS A 206 11.87 11.89 11.65
C LYS A 206 11.92 10.46 12.19
N GLY A 207 13.00 10.13 12.90
CA GLY A 207 13.18 8.81 13.52
C GLY A 207 13.63 7.70 12.57
N SER A 208 13.94 8.01 11.31
CA SER A 208 14.36 7.03 10.29
C SER A 208 15.53 6.17 10.77
N ILE A 209 16.71 6.77 10.97
CA ILE A 209 17.92 6.05 11.38
C ILE A 209 17.71 5.32 12.73
N GLY A 210 17.05 5.96 13.68
CA GLY A 210 16.78 5.36 15.00
C GLY A 210 15.90 4.10 14.91
N ASN A 211 14.83 4.13 14.12
CA ASN A 211 13.96 2.98 13.93
C ASN A 211 14.67 1.85 13.18
N LEU A 212 15.53 2.17 12.20
CA LEU A 212 16.35 1.19 11.47
C LEU A 212 17.35 0.50 12.39
N ILE A 213 18.08 1.25 13.23
CA ILE A 213 18.99 0.69 14.23
C ILE A 213 18.22 -0.21 15.19
N SER A 214 17.08 0.26 15.69
CA SER A 214 16.26 -0.52 16.61
C SER A 214 15.71 -1.81 15.98
N PHE A 215 15.42 -1.82 14.68
CA PHE A 215 15.06 -3.03 13.94
C PHE A 215 16.20 -4.05 13.92
N LEU A 216 17.43 -3.60 13.68
CA LEU A 216 18.62 -4.46 13.70
C LEU A 216 18.91 -4.99 15.11
N GLU A 217 18.83 -4.15 16.14
CA GLU A 217 19.02 -4.54 17.54
C GLU A 217 18.02 -5.61 17.97
N ASP A 218 16.74 -5.44 17.62
CA ASP A 218 15.70 -6.44 17.90
C ASP A 218 16.02 -7.76 17.17
N GLY A 219 16.48 -7.70 15.92
CA GLY A 219 16.87 -8.87 15.13
C GLY A 219 18.07 -9.63 15.71
N VAL A 220 19.12 -8.91 16.14
CA VAL A 220 20.28 -9.50 16.83
C VAL A 220 19.84 -10.16 18.14
N THR A 221 18.99 -9.49 18.92
CA THR A 221 18.45 -10.03 20.18
C THR A 221 17.70 -11.34 19.95
N MET A 222 16.86 -11.41 18.91
CA MET A 222 16.13 -12.64 18.55
C MET A 222 17.05 -13.78 18.13
N ALA A 223 18.08 -13.49 17.32
CA ALA A 223 19.06 -14.50 16.89
C ALA A 223 19.85 -15.07 18.09
N GLN A 224 20.28 -14.22 19.02
CA GLN A 224 20.94 -14.64 20.26
C GLN A 224 20.04 -15.50 21.13
N TYR A 225 18.76 -15.14 21.25
CA TYR A 225 17.79 -15.93 22.01
C TYR A 225 17.63 -17.35 21.44
N GLN A 226 17.47 -17.48 20.12
CA GLN A 226 17.36 -18.78 19.45
C GLN A 226 18.62 -19.63 19.64
N GLN A 227 19.81 -19.03 19.54
CA GLN A 227 21.08 -19.73 19.76
C GLN A 227 21.21 -20.23 21.21
N SER A 228 20.79 -19.42 22.19
CA SER A 228 20.81 -19.82 23.61
C SER A 228 19.87 -20.99 23.90
N GLN A 229 18.68 -21.02 23.30
CA GLN A 229 17.75 -22.14 23.42
C GLN A 229 18.29 -23.42 22.77
N HIS A 230 18.89 -23.31 21.59
CA HIS A 230 19.48 -24.46 20.90
C HIS A 230 20.60 -25.10 21.74
N ASN A 231 21.47 -24.29 22.33
CA ASN A 231 22.53 -24.76 23.22
C ASN A 231 21.99 -25.45 24.48
N LEU A 232 20.83 -25.05 24.99
CA LEU A 232 20.19 -25.66 26.15
C LEU A 232 19.52 -27.00 25.83
N MET A 233 19.09 -27.23 24.59
CA MET A 233 18.51 -28.52 24.15
C MET A 233 19.55 -29.59 23.84
N HIS A 234 20.83 -29.21 23.68
CA HIS A 234 21.94 -30.11 23.41
C HIS A 234 22.79 -30.47 24.65
N MET A 235 22.37 -30.03 25.85
CA MET A 235 22.90 -30.44 27.15
C MET A 235 21.98 -31.47 27.80
#